data_AF-A0AAD5L578-F1
#
_entry.id   AF-A0AAD5L578-F1
#
_cell.length_a   1.000
_cell.length_b   1.000
_cell.length_c   1.000
_cell.angle_alpha   90.00
_cell.angle_beta   90.00
_cell.angle_gamma   90.00
#
_symmetry.space_group_name_H-M   'P 1'
#
loop_
_entity.id
_entity.type
_entity.pdbx_description
1 polymer ?
#
loop_
_entity_poly.entity_id
_entity_poly.type
_entity_poly.pdbx_seq_one_letter_code
_entity_poly.pdbx_strand_id
1 'polypeptide(L)'
;MLSRDFPAFLWDIELCVTNLRALPDDLDSIWPTGAYYYLELSELNGVPPVLGRVAPSQLSLAGSGVKSFPFEVFDWDGLEYLGLSRNPIATVVNEPYAEIHDRGSLRYLYLVNTLVDTLPRWIDKLFERTKTQPLGLIAMTGTPLCAFVREMKSGNRSSFPLETRTPTAERSVVMNATSVTDDRLRDRVSCSYSESLFYPLAWEDKWQQLSFEQG
;
A
#
# COMPACT_ATOMS: atom_id res chain seq x y z
N MET A 1 -4.76 21.85 -12.83
CA MET A 1 -4.58 20.38 -12.90
C MET A 1 -5.00 19.76 -14.23
N LEU A 2 -5.91 20.37 -15.01
CA LEU A 2 -6.37 19.85 -16.30
C LEU A 2 -5.95 20.69 -17.52
N SER A 3 -4.95 21.57 -17.33
CA SER A 3 -4.43 22.37 -18.43
C SER A 3 -3.63 21.48 -19.36
N ARG A 4 -3.76 21.66 -20.68
CA ARG A 4 -2.88 21.00 -21.66
C ARG A 4 -1.45 21.52 -21.60
N ASP A 5 -1.25 22.68 -20.98
CA ASP A 5 0.07 23.26 -20.69
C ASP A 5 0.58 22.82 -19.30
N PHE A 6 0.24 21.61 -18.86
CA PHE A 6 0.72 21.08 -17.58
C PHE A 6 2.25 20.88 -17.63
N PRO A 7 3.00 21.21 -16.56
CA PRO A 7 4.46 21.10 -16.60
C PRO A 7 4.92 19.66 -16.82
N ALA A 8 5.55 19.40 -17.97
CA ALA A 8 5.96 18.06 -18.40
C ALA A 8 7.07 17.42 -17.54
N PHE A 9 7.76 18.22 -16.73
CA PHE A 9 8.86 17.78 -15.86
C PHE A 9 8.49 17.80 -14.37
N LEU A 10 7.20 17.91 -14.04
CA LEU A 10 6.77 17.80 -12.66
C LEU A 10 6.89 16.34 -12.22
N TRP A 11 7.80 16.06 -11.29
CA TRP A 11 8.07 14.69 -10.83
C TRP A 11 7.30 14.31 -9.59
N ASP A 12 6.74 15.28 -8.88
CA ASP A 12 6.05 15.09 -7.62
C ASP A 12 4.73 15.85 -7.62
N ILE A 13 3.63 15.11 -7.47
CA ILE A 13 2.26 15.63 -7.51
C ILE A 13 1.53 15.15 -6.27
N GLU A 14 1.29 16.10 -5.37
CA GLU A 14 0.78 15.84 -4.04
C GLU A 14 -0.54 16.57 -3.85
N LEU A 15 -1.61 15.81 -3.67
CA LEU A 15 -2.96 16.30 -3.36
C LEU A 15 -3.39 15.66 -2.04
N CYS A 16 -2.95 16.26 -0.94
CA CYS A 16 -3.18 15.76 0.42
C CYS A 16 -4.27 16.56 1.12
N VAL A 17 -5.11 15.88 1.91
CA VAL A 17 -6.19 16.51 2.70
C VAL A 17 -7.16 17.28 1.80
N THR A 18 -7.77 16.57 0.85
CA THR A 18 -8.68 17.16 -0.14
C THR A 18 -10.04 16.48 -0.12
N ASN A 19 -11.03 17.09 -0.79
CA ASN A 19 -12.32 16.46 -1.07
C ASN A 19 -12.35 15.79 -2.46
N LEU A 20 -11.19 15.41 -3.00
CA LEU A 20 -11.07 14.80 -4.32
C LEU A 20 -11.78 13.44 -4.35
N ARG A 21 -12.80 13.31 -5.20
CA ARG A 21 -13.62 12.09 -5.34
C ARG A 21 -13.36 11.29 -6.62
N ALA A 22 -12.80 11.95 -7.63
CA ALA A 22 -12.53 11.33 -8.92
C ALA A 22 -11.37 12.04 -9.61
N LEU A 23 -10.72 11.31 -10.51
CA LEU A 23 -9.75 11.84 -11.45
C LEU A 23 -10.37 11.82 -12.86
N PRO A 24 -10.08 12.80 -13.72
CA PRO A 24 -10.56 12.76 -15.10
C PRO A 24 -10.02 11.58 -15.87
N ASP A 25 -10.82 11.06 -16.80
CA ASP A 25 -10.46 9.88 -17.58
C ASP A 25 -9.31 10.13 -18.56
N ASP A 26 -9.02 11.37 -18.93
CA ASP A 26 -7.94 11.73 -19.84
C ASP A 26 -6.67 12.20 -19.12
N LEU A 27 -6.57 11.97 -17.80
CA LEU A 27 -5.44 12.43 -16.99
C LEU A 27 -4.09 11.91 -17.49
N ASP A 28 -4.06 10.73 -18.10
CA ASP A 28 -2.87 10.15 -18.74
C ASP A 28 -2.34 10.95 -19.94
N SER A 29 -3.15 11.85 -20.51
CA SER A 29 -2.71 12.80 -21.54
C SER A 29 -2.13 14.10 -20.98
N ILE A 30 -2.21 14.30 -19.65
CA ILE A 30 -1.89 15.55 -18.97
C ILE A 30 -0.78 15.36 -17.95
N TRP A 31 -0.87 14.31 -17.15
CA TRP A 31 0.04 14.03 -16.04
C TRP A 31 1.26 13.21 -16.52
N PRO A 32 2.46 13.53 -16.04
CA PRO A 32 3.69 12.91 -16.52
C PRO A 32 3.85 11.46 -16.06
N THR A 33 4.13 10.55 -16.98
CA THR A 33 4.43 9.16 -16.65
C THR A 33 5.65 9.03 -15.75
N GLY A 34 5.62 8.08 -14.81
CA GLY A 34 6.74 7.78 -13.91
C GLY A 34 6.95 8.80 -12.79
N ALA A 35 6.08 9.80 -12.63
CA ALA A 35 6.08 10.70 -11.49
C ALA A 35 5.56 10.05 -10.20
N TYR A 36 5.73 10.76 -9.08
CA TYR A 36 5.17 10.44 -7.78
C TYR A 36 3.79 11.07 -7.65
N TYR A 37 2.84 10.28 -7.16
CA TYR A 37 1.45 10.69 -7.00
C TYR A 37 0.97 10.38 -5.60
N TYR A 38 0.91 11.39 -4.74
CA TYR A 38 0.41 11.27 -3.38
C TYR A 38 -0.97 11.91 -3.30
N LEU A 39 -2.01 11.08 -3.47
CA LEU A 39 -3.41 11.49 -3.43
C LEU A 39 -4.03 11.03 -2.10
N GLU A 40 -3.43 11.52 -1.01
CA GLU A 40 -3.67 11.06 0.36
C GLU A 40 -4.78 11.84 1.04
N LEU A 41 -5.45 11.21 2.01
CA LEU A 41 -6.51 11.81 2.83
C LEU A 41 -7.56 12.52 1.96
N SER A 42 -7.98 11.82 0.90
CA SER A 42 -8.98 12.28 -0.07
C SER A 42 -10.27 11.43 0.01
N GLU A 43 -11.20 11.58 -0.93
CA GLU A 43 -12.49 10.87 -0.94
C GLU A 43 -12.66 9.99 -2.20
N LEU A 44 -11.57 9.40 -2.69
CA LEU A 44 -11.55 8.62 -3.94
C LEU A 44 -12.34 7.31 -3.85
N ASN A 45 -12.47 6.72 -2.66
CA ASN A 45 -13.22 5.48 -2.38
C ASN A 45 -12.79 4.23 -3.18
N GLY A 46 -11.68 4.31 -3.90
CA GLY A 46 -11.15 3.25 -4.76
C GLY A 46 -9.88 3.71 -5.46
N VAL A 47 -9.31 2.86 -6.31
CA VAL A 47 -8.17 3.21 -7.18
C VAL A 47 -8.74 3.65 -8.54
N PRO A 48 -8.62 4.93 -8.94
CA PRO A 48 -9.05 5.37 -10.26
C PRO A 48 -8.33 4.61 -11.39
N PRO A 49 -9.05 4.04 -12.39
CA PRO A 49 -8.43 3.29 -13.48
C PRO A 49 -7.41 4.08 -14.30
N VAL A 50 -7.59 5.40 -14.40
CA VAL A 50 -6.67 6.30 -15.12
C VAL A 50 -5.25 6.26 -14.54
N LEU A 51 -5.07 5.96 -13.25
CA LEU A 51 -3.75 5.84 -12.65
C LEU A 51 -2.91 4.72 -13.27
N GLY A 52 -3.55 3.64 -13.74
CA GLY A 52 -2.85 2.58 -14.46
C GLY A 52 -2.34 3.02 -15.83
N ARG A 53 -3.00 4.00 -16.46
CA ARG A 53 -2.54 4.60 -17.73
C ARG A 53 -1.50 5.69 -17.52
N VAL A 54 -1.65 6.48 -16.44
CA VAL A 54 -0.64 7.46 -16.03
C VAL A 54 0.69 6.77 -15.72
N ALA A 55 0.66 5.53 -15.22
CA ALA A 55 1.83 4.71 -14.91
C ALA A 55 2.78 5.41 -13.92
N PRO A 56 2.35 5.57 -12.65
CA PRO A 56 3.13 6.19 -11.59
C PRO A 56 4.34 5.32 -11.21
N SER A 57 5.45 5.95 -10.78
CA SER A 57 6.54 5.21 -10.13
C SER A 57 6.31 5.03 -8.63
N GLN A 58 5.62 6.00 -8.00
CA GLN A 58 5.11 5.92 -6.64
C GLN A 58 3.66 6.38 -6.60
N LEU A 59 2.81 5.59 -5.93
CA LEU A 59 1.41 5.93 -5.73
C LEU A 59 1.06 5.77 -4.27
N SER A 60 0.52 6.82 -3.65
CA SER A 60 -0.15 6.71 -2.35
C SER A 60 -1.57 7.21 -2.43
N LEU A 61 -2.51 6.39 -1.96
CA LEU A 61 -3.93 6.70 -1.75
C LEU A 61 -4.27 6.56 -0.26
N ALA A 62 -3.30 6.80 0.61
CA ALA A 62 -3.45 6.54 2.04
C ALA A 62 -4.60 7.37 2.63
N GLY A 63 -5.51 6.71 3.35
CA GLY A 63 -6.67 7.36 3.97
C GLY A 63 -7.70 7.93 3.00
N SER A 64 -7.71 7.48 1.73
CA SER A 64 -8.63 7.98 0.69
C SER A 64 -9.92 7.18 0.53
N GLY A 65 -10.29 6.38 1.54
CA GLY A 65 -11.53 5.59 1.58
C GLY A 65 -11.52 4.30 0.74
N VAL A 66 -10.35 3.84 0.30
CA VAL A 66 -10.20 2.66 -0.57
C VAL A 66 -10.66 1.39 0.17
N LYS A 67 -11.62 0.65 -0.40
CA LYS A 67 -12.10 -0.62 0.20
C LYS A 67 -11.47 -1.86 -0.44
N SER A 68 -11.12 -1.73 -1.71
CA SER A 68 -10.49 -2.75 -2.55
C SER A 68 -9.70 -2.06 -3.65
N PHE A 69 -8.81 -2.79 -4.31
CA PHE A 69 -8.03 -2.30 -5.44
C PHE A 69 -8.04 -3.32 -6.60
N PRO A 70 -7.92 -2.86 -7.85
CA PRO A 70 -7.73 -3.73 -9.01
C PRO A 70 -6.39 -4.48 -8.89
N PHE A 71 -6.38 -5.80 -9.10
CA PHE A 71 -5.15 -6.60 -9.03
C PHE A 71 -4.19 -6.33 -10.19
N GLU A 72 -4.69 -5.68 -11.25
CA GLU A 72 -3.90 -5.15 -12.35
C GLU A 72 -2.81 -4.18 -11.87
N VAL A 73 -2.93 -3.59 -10.67
CA VAL A 73 -1.89 -2.76 -10.05
C VAL A 73 -0.54 -3.48 -9.91
N PHE A 74 -0.54 -4.81 -9.78
CA PHE A 74 0.70 -5.61 -9.71
C PHE A 74 1.33 -5.88 -11.08
N ASP A 75 0.65 -5.51 -12.16
CA ASP A 75 1.14 -5.56 -13.53
C ASP A 75 1.53 -4.18 -14.06
N TRP A 76 1.37 -3.11 -13.26
CA TRP A 76 1.76 -1.76 -13.66
C TRP A 76 3.28 -1.65 -13.76
N ASP A 77 3.75 -1.34 -14.96
CA ASP A 77 5.17 -1.13 -15.21
C ASP A 77 5.66 0.14 -14.50
N GLY A 78 6.87 0.10 -13.96
CA GLY A 78 7.49 1.22 -13.23
C GLY A 78 6.94 1.52 -11.83
N LEU A 79 5.75 1.04 -11.43
CA LEU A 79 5.24 1.24 -10.07
C LEU A 79 6.08 0.48 -9.04
N GLU A 80 6.90 1.17 -8.25
CA GLU A 80 7.77 0.56 -7.24
C GLU A 80 7.17 0.61 -5.83
N TYR A 81 6.38 1.64 -5.50
CA TYR A 81 5.82 1.88 -4.15
C TYR A 81 4.32 2.12 -4.22
N LEU A 82 3.55 1.32 -3.46
CA LEU A 82 2.09 1.44 -3.37
C LEU A 82 1.64 1.65 -1.92
N GLY A 83 1.19 2.87 -1.63
CA GLY A 83 0.62 3.29 -0.36
C GLY A 83 -0.90 3.15 -0.31
N LEU A 84 -1.41 2.22 0.51
CA LEU A 84 -2.85 2.02 0.75
C LEU A 84 -3.21 2.07 2.23
N SER A 85 -2.29 2.54 3.08
CA SER A 85 -2.46 2.68 4.52
C SER A 85 -3.71 3.50 4.89
N ARG A 86 -4.20 3.33 6.13
CA ARG A 86 -5.34 4.06 6.72
C ARG A 86 -6.65 3.96 5.93
N ASN A 87 -6.78 2.95 5.08
CA ASN A 87 -7.98 2.64 4.33
C ASN A 87 -8.73 1.45 4.96
N PRO A 88 -10.07 1.35 4.80
CA PRO A 88 -10.89 0.26 5.35
C PRO A 88 -10.75 -1.06 4.54
N ILE A 89 -9.55 -1.39 4.10
CA ILE A 89 -9.25 -2.62 3.36
C ILE A 89 -9.28 -3.80 4.33
N ALA A 90 -10.31 -4.64 4.22
CA ALA A 90 -10.50 -5.82 5.06
C ALA A 90 -9.82 -7.07 4.52
N THR A 91 -9.60 -7.12 3.21
CA THR A 91 -8.96 -8.26 2.55
C THR A 91 -8.16 -7.77 1.37
N VAL A 92 -7.07 -8.48 1.08
CA VAL A 92 -6.27 -8.31 -0.13
C VAL A 92 -6.36 -9.54 -1.02
N VAL A 93 -7.47 -10.28 -0.95
CA VAL A 93 -7.75 -11.46 -1.78
C VAL A 93 -8.23 -11.06 -3.18
N ASN A 94 -7.74 -11.76 -4.20
CA ASN A 94 -8.20 -11.66 -5.59
C ASN A 94 -9.32 -12.68 -5.86
N GLU A 95 -10.58 -12.35 -5.58
CA GLU A 95 -11.71 -13.25 -5.82
C GLU A 95 -12.10 -13.32 -7.31
N PRO A 96 -12.38 -14.51 -7.89
CA PRO A 96 -12.32 -15.85 -7.30
C PRO A 96 -10.88 -16.40 -7.33
N TYR A 97 -10.18 -16.40 -6.19
CA TYR A 97 -8.77 -16.78 -5.97
C TYR A 97 -7.91 -17.02 -7.23
N ALA A 98 -7.79 -16.01 -8.09
CA ALA A 98 -7.08 -16.14 -9.34
C ALA A 98 -5.60 -15.79 -9.15
N GLU A 99 -4.73 -16.52 -9.85
CA GLU A 99 -3.32 -16.14 -9.93
C GLU A 99 -3.20 -14.72 -10.48
N ILE A 100 -2.32 -13.93 -9.88
CA ILE A 100 -1.91 -12.65 -10.43
C ILE A 100 -0.75 -12.90 -11.41
N HIS A 101 -0.68 -12.14 -12.49
CA HIS A 101 0.42 -12.27 -13.45
C HIS A 101 1.75 -11.76 -12.89
N ASP A 102 1.70 -10.82 -11.93
CA ASP A 102 2.83 -10.21 -11.20
C ASP A 102 3.98 -9.75 -12.11
N ARG A 103 3.65 -9.10 -13.24
CA ARG A 103 4.64 -8.65 -14.24
C ARG A 103 5.18 -7.26 -13.99
N GLY A 104 4.63 -6.55 -13.01
CA GLY A 104 5.00 -5.17 -12.71
C GLY A 104 6.30 -5.06 -11.91
N SER A 105 6.53 -3.84 -11.41
CA SER A 105 7.76 -3.45 -10.73
C SER A 105 7.62 -3.30 -9.21
N LEU A 106 6.45 -3.65 -8.63
CA LEU A 106 6.15 -3.34 -7.24
C LEU A 106 7.14 -3.99 -6.26
N ARG A 107 7.71 -3.16 -5.39
CA ARG A 107 8.69 -3.56 -4.38
C ARG A 107 8.14 -3.40 -2.96
N TYR A 108 7.40 -2.33 -2.72
CA TYR A 108 6.88 -2.00 -1.40
C TYR A 108 5.37 -1.77 -1.41
N LEU A 109 4.68 -2.44 -0.50
CA LEU A 109 3.25 -2.34 -0.29
C LEU A 109 2.96 -1.88 1.15
N TYR A 110 2.28 -0.76 1.31
CA TYR A 110 1.96 -0.20 2.61
C TYR A 110 0.46 -0.36 2.89
N LEU A 111 0.15 -1.13 3.93
CA LEU A 111 -1.19 -1.44 4.42
C LEU A 111 -1.32 -1.09 5.91
N VAL A 112 -0.55 -0.10 6.37
CA VAL A 112 -0.52 0.33 7.77
C VAL A 112 -1.91 0.81 8.17
N ASN A 113 -2.39 0.40 9.35
CA ASN A 113 -3.72 0.74 9.88
C ASN A 113 -4.88 0.39 8.92
N THR A 114 -4.77 -0.74 8.22
CA THR A 114 -5.89 -1.38 7.51
C THR A 114 -6.49 -2.51 8.37
N LEU A 115 -7.49 -3.22 7.83
CA LEU A 115 -8.21 -4.29 8.53
C LEU A 115 -7.76 -5.70 8.09
N VAL A 116 -6.62 -5.80 7.40
CA VAL A 116 -6.11 -7.06 6.83
C VAL A 116 -5.67 -8.03 7.94
N ASP A 117 -6.27 -9.22 7.96
CA ASP A 117 -5.95 -10.29 8.92
C ASP A 117 -5.17 -11.46 8.32
N THR A 118 -5.15 -11.57 6.99
CA THR A 118 -4.62 -12.71 6.25
C THR A 118 -3.89 -12.25 4.99
N LEU A 119 -2.73 -12.85 4.72
CA LEU A 119 -2.04 -12.70 3.43
C LEU A 119 -2.35 -13.89 2.51
N PRO A 120 -2.90 -13.67 1.32
CA PRO A 120 -3.19 -14.72 0.34
C PRO A 120 -1.96 -15.13 -0.49
N ARG A 121 -2.04 -16.27 -1.17
CA ARG A 121 -0.93 -16.89 -1.93
C ARG A 121 -0.25 -15.98 -2.93
N TRP A 122 -0.97 -15.07 -3.57
CA TRP A 122 -0.36 -14.18 -4.57
C TRP A 122 0.76 -13.31 -3.97
N ILE A 123 0.72 -13.02 -2.67
CA ILE A 123 1.78 -12.27 -1.96
C ILE A 123 3.13 -12.99 -2.06
N ASP A 124 3.13 -14.32 -2.19
CA ASP A 124 4.35 -15.10 -2.36
C ASP A 124 5.05 -14.75 -3.69
N LYS A 125 4.31 -14.36 -4.74
CA LYS A 125 4.87 -13.87 -6.01
C LYS A 125 5.61 -12.55 -5.83
N LEU A 126 5.01 -11.62 -5.08
CA LEU A 126 5.67 -10.37 -4.71
C LEU A 126 6.97 -10.64 -3.95
N PHE A 127 6.98 -11.59 -3.02
CA PHE A 127 8.19 -12.00 -2.30
C PHE A 127 9.23 -12.66 -3.22
N GLU A 128 8.78 -13.38 -4.24
CA GLU A 128 9.66 -14.00 -5.23
C GLU A 128 10.35 -12.96 -6.12
N ARG A 129 9.61 -11.95 -6.59
CA ARG A 129 10.15 -10.84 -7.41
C ARG A 129 11.19 -10.02 -6.66
N THR A 130 11.00 -9.86 -5.35
CA THR A 130 11.79 -8.96 -4.50
C THR A 130 12.82 -9.69 -3.64
N LYS A 131 13.24 -10.90 -4.03
CA LYS A 131 14.20 -11.72 -3.26
C LYS A 131 15.52 -10.99 -2.98
N THR A 132 15.94 -10.07 -3.84
CA THR A 132 17.21 -9.34 -3.76
C THR A 132 17.09 -7.95 -3.12
N GLN A 133 15.88 -7.52 -2.74
CA GLN A 133 15.62 -6.21 -2.17
C GLN A 133 15.80 -6.19 -0.63
N PRO A 134 15.96 -5.02 0.00
CA PRO A 134 16.02 -4.87 1.45
C PRO A 134 14.79 -5.47 2.16
N LEU A 135 14.96 -5.84 3.43
CA LEU A 135 13.92 -6.42 4.28
C LEU A 135 12.74 -5.45 4.50
N GLY A 136 11.50 -5.98 4.59
CA GLY A 136 10.30 -5.20 4.91
C GLY A 136 9.45 -4.76 3.70
N LEU A 137 9.12 -5.70 2.82
CA LEU A 137 8.35 -5.45 1.59
C LEU A 137 6.91 -5.00 1.83
N ILE A 138 6.29 -5.51 2.90
CA ILE A 138 4.91 -5.19 3.23
C ILE A 138 4.85 -4.59 4.62
N ALA A 139 4.51 -3.31 4.70
CA ALA A 139 4.27 -2.62 5.97
C ALA A 139 2.81 -2.80 6.38
N MET A 140 2.59 -3.40 7.55
CA MET A 140 1.26 -3.77 8.04
C MET A 140 1.02 -3.37 9.50
N THR A 141 1.81 -2.45 10.05
CA THR A 141 1.64 -1.93 11.41
C THR A 141 0.17 -1.57 11.68
N GLY A 142 -0.37 -1.96 12.83
CA GLY A 142 -1.76 -1.65 13.21
C GLY A 142 -2.84 -2.53 12.58
N THR A 143 -2.48 -3.49 11.72
CA THR A 143 -3.43 -4.48 11.19
C THR A 143 -3.74 -5.60 12.20
N PRO A 144 -4.88 -6.30 12.07
CA PRO A 144 -5.14 -7.54 12.81
C PRO A 144 -4.05 -8.60 12.62
N LEU A 145 -3.49 -8.74 11.41
CA LEU A 145 -2.37 -9.65 11.18
C LEU A 145 -1.19 -9.35 12.09
N CYS A 146 -0.80 -8.07 12.20
CA CYS A 146 0.28 -7.66 13.08
C CYS A 146 -0.06 -7.76 14.58
N ALA A 147 -1.33 -7.80 14.96
CA ALA A 147 -1.74 -8.16 16.31
C ALA A 147 -1.39 -9.62 16.63
N PHE A 148 -1.65 -10.56 15.70
CA PHE A 148 -1.23 -11.97 15.86
C PHE A 148 0.29 -12.11 15.94
N VAL A 149 1.04 -11.39 15.09
CA VAL A 149 2.52 -11.37 15.15
C VAL A 149 3.01 -10.87 16.51
N ARG A 150 2.32 -9.90 17.12
CA ARG A 150 2.65 -9.40 18.47
C ARG A 150 2.36 -10.43 19.56
N GLU A 151 1.22 -11.11 19.48
CA GLU A 151 0.88 -12.22 20.40
C GLU A 151 1.93 -13.33 20.32
N MET A 152 2.37 -13.69 19.12
CA MET A 152 3.44 -14.65 18.90
C MET A 152 4.77 -14.20 19.49
N LYS A 153 5.15 -12.92 19.34
CA LYS A 153 6.33 -12.33 19.98
C LYS A 153 6.29 -12.45 21.51
N SER A 154 5.11 -12.26 22.09
CA SER A 154 4.91 -12.35 23.55
C SER A 154 4.78 -13.78 24.09
N GLY A 155 4.75 -14.80 23.22
CA GLY A 155 4.52 -16.20 23.63
C GLY A 155 3.06 -16.55 23.95
N ASN A 156 2.12 -15.61 23.76
CA ASN A 156 0.69 -15.82 24.02
C ASN A 156 0.00 -16.66 22.93
N ARG A 157 0.65 -16.85 21.79
CA ARG A 157 0.15 -17.57 20.61
C ARG A 157 1.30 -18.25 19.88
N SER A 158 1.07 -19.42 19.30
CA SER A 158 2.08 -20.19 18.56
C SER A 158 1.87 -20.26 17.05
N SER A 159 0.77 -19.72 16.53
CA SER A 159 0.44 -19.73 15.09
C SER A 159 -0.69 -18.74 14.75
N PHE A 160 -0.79 -18.38 13.46
CA PHE A 160 -1.92 -17.62 12.94
C PHE A 160 -3.25 -18.40 13.08
N PRO A 161 -4.41 -17.72 13.15
CA PRO A 161 -5.71 -18.40 13.24
C PRO A 161 -5.96 -19.39 12.09
N LEU A 162 -6.48 -20.57 12.44
CA LEU A 162 -6.87 -21.58 11.46
C LEU A 162 -8.14 -21.18 10.71
N GLU A 163 -9.11 -20.56 11.40
CA GLU A 163 -10.33 -20.05 10.79
C GLU A 163 -10.18 -18.57 10.41
N THR A 164 -10.02 -18.32 9.12
CA THR A 164 -10.10 -16.97 8.53
C THR A 164 -11.01 -17.04 7.30
N ARG A 165 -11.38 -15.87 6.76
CA ARG A 165 -12.23 -15.79 5.54
C ARG A 165 -11.54 -16.41 4.32
N THR A 166 -10.21 -16.44 4.31
CA THR A 166 -9.39 -17.00 3.23
C THR A 166 -9.16 -18.50 3.48
N PRO A 167 -9.52 -19.39 2.54
CA PRO A 167 -9.24 -20.83 2.64
C PRO A 167 -7.74 -21.08 2.86
N THR A 168 -7.38 -22.10 3.65
CA THR A 168 -5.97 -22.42 3.94
C THR A 168 -5.13 -22.64 2.69
N ALA A 169 -5.71 -23.26 1.66
CA ALA A 169 -5.05 -23.46 0.37
C ALA A 169 -4.66 -22.14 -0.29
N GLU A 170 -5.40 -21.06 -0.03
CA GLU A 170 -5.23 -19.74 -0.63
C GLU A 170 -4.38 -18.78 0.20
N ARG A 171 -3.78 -19.24 1.30
CA ARG A 171 -2.93 -18.41 2.17
C ARG A 171 -1.47 -18.45 1.71
N SER A 172 -0.78 -17.33 1.88
CA SER A 172 0.66 -17.22 1.68
C SER A 172 1.41 -18.18 2.62
N VAL A 173 2.58 -18.64 2.19
CA VAL A 173 3.45 -19.50 3.01
C VAL A 173 3.82 -18.88 4.36
N VAL A 174 3.81 -17.55 4.48
CA VAL A 174 4.09 -16.86 5.75
C VAL A 174 3.01 -17.09 6.79
N MET A 175 1.78 -17.42 6.38
CA MET A 175 0.67 -17.74 7.27
C MET A 175 0.85 -19.09 7.99
N ASN A 176 1.85 -19.89 7.58
CA ASN A 176 2.23 -21.14 8.25
C ASN A 176 3.34 -20.94 9.30
N ALA A 177 3.81 -19.71 9.51
CA ALA A 177 4.85 -19.44 10.51
C ALA A 177 4.34 -19.74 11.92
N THR A 178 5.16 -20.47 12.69
CA THR A 178 4.91 -20.79 14.10
C THR A 178 5.75 -19.95 15.07
N SER A 179 6.68 -19.15 14.53
CA SER A 179 7.53 -18.23 15.27
C SER A 179 7.73 -16.95 14.46
N VAL A 180 7.89 -15.84 15.17
CA VAL A 180 8.28 -14.54 14.59
C VAL A 180 9.73 -14.49 14.13
N THR A 181 10.52 -15.50 14.49
CA THR A 181 11.89 -15.70 14.00
C THR A 181 11.93 -16.40 12.65
N ASP A 182 10.79 -16.86 12.13
CA ASP A 182 10.71 -17.41 10.78
C ASP A 182 11.08 -16.31 9.78
N ASP A 183 12.20 -16.50 9.07
CA ASP A 183 12.73 -15.52 8.14
C ASP A 183 11.69 -15.14 7.07
N ARG A 184 10.83 -16.07 6.65
CA ARG A 184 9.77 -15.77 5.66
C ARG A 184 8.81 -14.70 6.16
N LEU A 185 8.52 -14.67 7.46
CA LEU A 185 7.68 -13.66 8.08
C LEU A 185 8.50 -12.41 8.47
N ARG A 186 9.62 -12.61 9.16
CA ARG A 186 10.49 -11.55 9.70
C ARG A 186 11.01 -10.60 8.62
N ASP A 187 11.39 -11.14 7.47
CA ASP A 187 12.05 -10.41 6.39
C ASP A 187 11.08 -9.75 5.42
N ARG A 188 9.83 -10.21 5.40
CA ARG A 188 8.85 -9.83 4.36
C ARG A 188 7.72 -8.96 4.89
N VAL A 189 7.36 -9.10 6.17
CA VAL A 189 6.26 -8.37 6.81
C VAL A 189 6.80 -7.50 7.94
N SER A 190 6.62 -6.18 7.81
CA SER A 190 6.96 -5.21 8.83
C SER A 190 5.73 -4.83 9.66
N CYS A 191 5.79 -5.12 10.97
CA CYS A 191 4.77 -4.75 11.96
C CYS A 191 5.18 -3.58 12.86
N SER A 192 6.27 -2.88 12.52
CA SER A 192 6.83 -1.77 13.30
C SER A 192 7.18 -0.57 12.42
N TYR A 193 6.65 -0.52 11.19
CA TYR A 193 6.77 0.64 10.32
C TYR A 193 5.96 1.81 10.89
N SER A 194 6.57 3.00 11.01
CA SER A 194 5.98 4.17 11.68
C SER A 194 5.17 5.06 10.74
N GLU A 195 5.55 5.13 9.46
CA GLU A 195 4.92 6.02 8.51
C GLU A 195 3.67 5.38 7.89
N SER A 196 2.63 6.17 7.71
CA SER A 196 1.41 5.73 7.03
C SER A 196 1.04 6.61 5.84
N LEU A 197 1.71 7.76 5.72
CA LEU A 197 1.61 8.71 4.64
C LEU A 197 2.99 8.81 3.98
N PHE A 198 3.02 9.03 2.68
CA PHE A 198 4.24 9.28 1.94
C PHE A 198 4.59 10.77 2.01
N TYR A 199 3.57 11.64 2.06
CA TYR A 199 3.76 13.06 2.28
C TYR A 199 3.89 13.36 3.78
N PRO A 200 4.94 14.09 4.23
CA PRO A 200 5.20 14.31 5.65
C PRO A 200 4.35 15.43 6.26
N LEU A 201 3.02 15.30 6.25
CA LEU A 201 2.08 16.31 6.76
C LEU A 201 2.39 16.81 8.18
N ALA A 202 2.73 15.89 9.10
CA ALA A 202 3.02 16.26 10.48
C ALA A 202 4.27 17.16 10.60
N TRP A 203 5.22 17.02 9.68
CA TRP A 203 6.38 17.89 9.61
C TRP A 203 5.96 19.28 9.12
N GLU A 204 5.17 19.36 8.05
CA GLU A 204 4.69 20.63 7.52
C GLU A 204 3.83 21.43 8.51
N ASP A 205 2.88 20.77 9.18
CA ASP A 205 2.01 21.41 10.17
C ASP A 205 2.84 22.07 11.28
N LYS A 206 3.92 21.39 11.72
CA LYS A 206 4.83 21.90 12.74
C LYS A 206 5.58 23.15 12.25
N TRP A 207 6.00 23.19 10.99
CA TRP A 207 6.69 24.36 10.43
C TRP A 207 5.76 25.54 10.22
N GLN A 208 4.51 25.30 9.81
CA GLN A 208 3.52 26.37 9.70
C GLN A 208 3.20 26.98 11.06
N GLN A 209 3.04 26.17 12.11
CA GLN A 209 2.81 26.70 13.47
C GLN A 209 3.96 27.61 13.95
N LEU A 210 5.21 27.21 13.69
CA LEU A 210 6.40 28.00 14.06
C LEU A 210 6.53 29.32 13.28
N SER A 211 6.07 29.38 12.03
CA SER A 211 6.14 30.61 11.24
C SER A 211 5.06 31.64 11.62
N PHE A 212 3.92 31.20 12.15
CA PHE A 212 2.88 32.10 12.68
C PHE A 212 3.17 32.63 14.09
N GLU A 213 3.98 31.93 14.90
CA GLU A 213 4.40 32.42 16.23
C GLU A 213 5.52 33.47 16.18
N GLN A 214 6.14 33.66 15.02
CA GLN A 214 7.28 34.58 14.81
C GLN A 214 6.94 35.83 13.98
N GLY A 215 5.66 36.05 13.63
CA GLY A 215 5.17 37.23 12.89
C GLY A 215 4.26 38.10 13.74
#